data_AF-A0A850KMU9-F1
#
_entry.id   AF-A0A850KMU9-F1
#
_cell.length_a   1.000
_cell.length_b   1.000
_cell.length_c   1.000
_cell.angle_alpha   90.00
_cell.angle_beta   90.00
_cell.angle_gamma   90.00
#
_symmetry.space_group_name_H-M   'P 1'
#
loop_
_entity.id
_entity.type
_entity.pdbx_description
1 polymer ?
#
loop_
_entity_poly.entity_id
_entity_poly.type
_entity_poly.pdbx_seq_one_letter_code
_entity_poly.pdbx_strand_id
1 'polypeptide(L)'
;MLSLNESILPPGTRFGEFNLHAGEEVMGKNPVMDFFYHYWLSKHSEGHLPRRSDIRPSEVARHLDHVVIMDVVRDSDSFALKVRLIGTHVANFYGEISGQDIKAIQNPNAVNRIYHLSGLVIAHKIPQMSVTPAFAPDRQYLEAYALYMPLFGDSDDVEKIMVAVDVLSLSRKRDFTA
;
A
#
# COMPACT_ATOMS: atom_id res chain seq x y z
N MET A 1 1.93 20.91 -8.25
CA MET A 1 1.98 19.74 -9.17
C MET A 1 2.68 18.61 -8.44
N LEU A 2 2.08 17.42 -8.33
CA LEU A 2 2.73 16.26 -7.71
C LEU A 2 3.84 15.75 -8.65
N SER A 3 5.06 15.56 -8.14
CA SER A 3 6.14 14.92 -8.92
C SER A 3 5.94 13.41 -8.90
N LEU A 4 5.02 12.92 -9.72
CA LEU A 4 4.69 11.49 -9.78
C LEU A 4 5.74 10.66 -10.54
N ASN A 5 6.61 11.33 -11.31
CA ASN A 5 7.60 10.67 -12.16
C ASN A 5 8.93 10.41 -11.46
N GLU A 6 9.19 11.09 -10.33
CA GLU A 6 10.46 10.97 -9.61
C GLU A 6 10.23 10.33 -8.25
N SER A 7 11.01 9.28 -7.97
CA SER A 7 11.07 8.74 -6.63
C SER A 7 11.73 9.75 -5.68
N ILE A 8 11.08 9.99 -4.54
CA ILE A 8 11.62 10.83 -3.45
C ILE A 8 12.81 10.18 -2.72
N LEU A 9 13.01 8.88 -2.90
CA LEU A 9 14.09 8.09 -2.31
C LEU A 9 14.88 7.41 -3.44
N PRO A 10 16.18 7.07 -3.21
CA PRO A 10 16.92 6.26 -4.16
C PRO A 10 16.16 4.97 -4.55
N PRO A 11 16.30 4.49 -5.80
CA PRO A 11 15.62 3.29 -6.25
C PRO A 11 15.86 2.08 -5.34
N GLY A 12 14.78 1.45 -4.89
CA GLY A 12 14.86 0.24 -4.05
C GLY A 12 15.49 0.47 -2.67
N THR A 13 15.32 1.66 -2.09
CA THR A 13 15.85 1.95 -0.74
C THR A 13 15.31 0.95 0.28
N ARG A 14 16.21 0.31 1.03
CA ARG A 14 15.88 -0.70 2.04
C ARG A 14 15.66 -0.08 3.42
N PHE A 15 14.55 -0.45 4.06
CA PHE A 15 14.21 -0.08 5.43
C PHE A 15 13.93 -1.34 6.24
N GLY A 16 14.87 -1.71 7.11
CA GLY A 16 14.80 -3.00 7.81
C GLY A 16 14.75 -4.17 6.85
N GLU A 17 13.64 -4.90 6.85
CA GLU A 17 13.44 -6.11 6.03
C GLU A 17 12.71 -5.85 4.71
N PHE A 18 12.33 -4.61 4.37
CA PHE A 18 11.58 -4.31 3.15
C PHE A 18 12.26 -3.27 2.27
N ASN A 19 11.92 -3.27 0.98
CA ASN A 19 12.35 -2.27 0.01
C ASN A 19 11.22 -1.29 -0.30
N LEU A 20 11.56 -0.03 -0.56
CA LEU A 20 10.64 1.02 -0.97
C LEU A 20 10.80 1.38 -2.44
N HIS A 21 9.67 1.68 -3.07
CA HIS A 21 9.55 2.15 -4.44
C HIS A 21 8.50 3.27 -4.51
N ALA A 22 8.72 4.27 -5.36
CA ALA A 22 7.78 5.36 -5.58
C ALA A 22 7.80 5.78 -7.05
N GLY A 23 6.77 6.53 -7.47
CA GLY A 23 6.64 7.00 -8.84
C GLY A 23 6.63 5.86 -9.86
N GLU A 24 7.34 6.04 -10.98
CA GLU A 24 7.42 5.04 -12.06
C GLU A 24 8.04 3.70 -11.62
N GLU A 25 8.82 3.67 -10.53
CA GLU A 25 9.41 2.42 -10.04
C GLU A 25 8.38 1.45 -9.47
N VAL A 26 7.15 1.88 -9.22
CA VAL A 26 6.07 0.97 -8.81
C VAL A 26 5.82 -0.07 -9.91
N MET A 27 5.97 0.33 -11.17
CA MET A 27 5.57 -0.46 -12.33
C MET A 27 6.44 -1.70 -12.56
N GLY A 28 5.82 -2.78 -13.04
CA GLY A 28 6.48 -4.01 -13.47
C GLY A 28 6.91 -4.94 -12.33
N LYS A 29 6.55 -4.59 -11.09
CA LYS A 29 6.90 -5.38 -9.90
C LYS A 29 5.82 -6.38 -9.52
N ASN A 30 4.55 -6.02 -9.71
CA ASN A 30 3.41 -6.88 -9.44
C ASN A 30 2.18 -6.38 -10.23
N PRO A 31 1.45 -7.25 -10.94
CA PRO A 31 0.35 -6.85 -11.82
C PRO A 31 -0.83 -6.20 -11.08
N VAL A 32 -1.07 -6.56 -9.81
CA VAL A 32 -2.10 -5.91 -8.97
C VAL A 32 -1.66 -4.48 -8.64
N MET A 33 -0.38 -4.28 -8.31
CA MET A 33 0.16 -2.94 -8.03
C MET A 33 0.12 -2.05 -9.28
N ASP A 34 0.51 -2.59 -10.43
CA ASP A 34 0.45 -1.89 -11.72
C ASP A 34 -0.99 -1.44 -12.04
N PHE A 35 -1.97 -2.33 -11.84
CA PHE A 35 -3.37 -2.00 -12.03
C PHE A 35 -3.82 -0.85 -11.11
N PHE A 36 -3.53 -0.93 -9.81
CA PHE A 36 -3.99 0.08 -8.87
C PHE A 36 -3.25 1.40 -9.02
N TYR A 37 -1.97 1.38 -9.40
CA TYR A 37 -1.21 2.58 -9.70
C TYR A 37 -1.81 3.32 -10.90
N HIS A 38 -2.05 2.61 -12.02
CA HIS A 38 -2.74 3.21 -13.17
C HIS A 38 -4.16 3.66 -12.85
N TYR A 39 -4.90 2.89 -12.06
CA TYR A 39 -6.23 3.26 -11.61
C TYR A 39 -6.21 4.57 -10.81
N TRP A 40 -5.31 4.69 -9.83
CA TRP A 40 -5.17 5.91 -9.03
C TRP A 40 -4.75 7.11 -9.89
N LEU A 41 -3.79 6.91 -10.81
CA LEU A 41 -3.40 7.94 -11.77
C LEU A 41 -4.57 8.38 -12.66
N SER A 42 -5.47 7.47 -13.06
CA SER A 42 -6.65 7.83 -13.84
C SER A 42 -7.65 8.72 -13.10
N LYS A 43 -7.58 8.76 -11.77
CA LYS A 43 -8.39 9.66 -10.91
C LYS A 43 -7.68 10.98 -10.64
N HIS A 44 -6.40 11.08 -10.97
CA HIS A 44 -5.63 12.31 -10.87
C HIS A 44 -5.71 13.06 -12.20
N SER A 45 -6.16 14.31 -12.17
CA SER A 45 -6.11 15.20 -13.34
C SER A 45 -5.61 16.58 -12.94
N GLU A 46 -5.33 17.44 -13.91
CA GLU A 46 -4.84 18.79 -13.62
C GLU A 46 -5.84 19.54 -12.72
N GLY A 47 -5.40 19.93 -11.53
CA GLY A 47 -6.24 20.60 -10.53
C GLY A 47 -7.19 19.69 -9.75
N HIS A 48 -7.16 18.37 -9.96
CA HIS A 48 -7.99 17.41 -9.22
C HIS A 48 -7.17 16.26 -8.66
N LEU A 49 -7.02 16.26 -7.34
CA LEU A 49 -6.38 15.19 -6.60
C LEU A 49 -7.37 14.05 -6.31
N PRO A 50 -6.96 12.76 -6.39
CA PRO A 50 -7.86 11.64 -6.14
C PRO A 50 -8.50 11.69 -4.75
N ARG A 51 -9.82 11.68 -4.70
CA ARG A 51 -10.60 11.66 -3.45
C ARG A 51 -11.24 10.31 -3.24
N ARG A 52 -11.70 10.04 -2.02
CA ARG A 52 -12.44 8.80 -1.73
C ARG A 52 -13.69 8.65 -2.61
N SER A 53 -14.38 9.74 -2.93
CA SER A 53 -15.57 9.74 -3.80
C SER A 53 -15.27 9.27 -5.23
N ASP A 54 -14.03 9.39 -5.69
CA ASP A 54 -13.62 9.02 -7.05
C ASP A 54 -13.36 7.51 -7.18
N ILE A 55 -13.18 6.84 -6.04
CA ILE A 55 -12.90 5.40 -5.96
C ILE A 55 -14.20 4.63 -5.99
N ARG A 56 -14.51 4.03 -7.14
CA ARG A 56 -15.73 3.24 -7.36
C ARG A 56 -15.40 1.75 -7.28
N PRO A 57 -16.00 0.99 -6.33
CA PRO A 57 -15.74 -0.45 -6.19
C PRO A 57 -15.95 -1.25 -7.48
N SER A 58 -16.91 -0.85 -8.33
CA SER A 58 -17.19 -1.49 -9.62
C SER A 58 -16.02 -1.42 -10.61
N GLU A 59 -15.18 -0.39 -10.53
CA GLU A 59 -14.03 -0.22 -11.43
C GLU A 59 -12.85 -1.10 -11.03
N VAL A 60 -12.81 -1.54 -9.76
CA VAL A 60 -11.74 -2.37 -9.19
C VAL A 60 -12.23 -3.75 -8.75
N ALA A 61 -13.44 -4.15 -9.16
CA ALA A 61 -14.14 -5.32 -8.66
C ALA A 61 -13.31 -6.62 -8.72
N ARG A 62 -12.50 -6.78 -9.78
CA ARG A 62 -11.63 -7.96 -9.97
C ARG A 62 -10.46 -8.07 -9.00
N HIS A 63 -10.13 -7.00 -8.28
CA HIS A 63 -9.05 -6.95 -7.28
C HIS A 63 -9.54 -6.31 -5.97
N LEU A 64 -10.85 -6.26 -5.72
CA LEU A 64 -11.40 -5.59 -4.55
C LEU A 64 -10.99 -6.28 -3.24
N ASP A 65 -10.76 -7.59 -3.30
CA ASP A 65 -10.22 -8.42 -2.24
C ASP A 65 -8.77 -8.08 -1.86
N HIS A 66 -8.04 -7.34 -2.70
CA HIS A 66 -6.69 -6.85 -2.44
C HIS A 66 -6.65 -5.43 -1.83
N VAL A 67 -7.79 -4.80 -1.55
CA VAL A 67 -7.85 -3.39 -1.14
C VAL A 67 -7.93 -3.23 0.38
N VAL A 68 -7.22 -2.27 0.93
CA VAL A 68 -7.46 -1.71 2.27
C VAL A 68 -7.76 -0.23 2.13
N ILE A 69 -8.72 0.29 2.89
CA ILE A 69 -8.92 1.75 3.02
C ILE A 69 -8.76 2.11 4.48
N MET A 70 -7.89 3.08 4.76
CA MET A 70 -7.64 3.60 6.10
C MET A 70 -7.98 5.08 6.16
N ASP A 71 -8.63 5.51 7.23
CA ASP A 71 -8.66 6.93 7.61
C ASP A 71 -7.35 7.30 8.31
N VAL A 72 -6.84 8.48 7.97
CA VAL A 72 -5.75 9.14 8.70
C VAL A 72 -6.38 10.01 9.78
N VAL A 73 -6.27 9.59 11.05
CA VAL A 73 -6.77 10.35 12.19
C VAL A 73 -5.60 11.08 12.83
N ARG A 74 -5.54 12.40 12.67
CA ARG A 74 -4.43 13.23 13.16
C ARG A 74 -4.65 13.65 14.61
N ASP A 75 -3.58 13.64 15.37
CA ASP A 75 -3.44 14.26 16.69
C ASP A 75 -2.26 15.24 16.64
N SER A 76 -2.04 16.07 17.67
CA SER A 76 -1.09 17.19 17.65
C SER A 76 0.29 16.83 17.08
N ASP A 77 0.83 15.67 17.46
CA ASP A 77 2.18 15.22 17.09
C ASP A 77 2.21 13.79 16.51
N SER A 78 1.04 13.21 16.21
CA SER A 78 0.95 11.83 15.74
C SER A 78 -0.26 11.58 14.84
N PHE A 79 -0.36 10.37 14.30
CA PHE A 79 -1.57 9.94 13.60
C PHE A 79 -1.88 8.48 13.91
N ALA A 80 -3.17 8.17 13.86
CA ALA A 80 -3.72 6.82 13.92
C ALA A 80 -4.26 6.43 12.54
N LEU A 81 -4.33 5.12 12.29
CA LEU A 81 -4.75 4.54 11.01
C LEU A 81 -5.95 3.65 11.25
N LYS A 82 -7.14 4.20 11.03
CA LYS A 82 -8.39 3.47 11.26
C LYS A 82 -8.82 2.75 10.00
N VAL A 83 -8.81 1.43 10.05
CA VAL A 83 -9.21 0.58 8.92
C VAL A 83 -10.72 0.68 8.71
N ARG A 84 -11.13 1.05 7.50
CA ARG A 84 -12.54 1.17 7.09
C ARG A 84 -13.01 0.04 6.21
N LEU A 85 -12.09 -0.54 5.45
CA LEU A 85 -12.32 -1.67 4.58
C LEU A 85 -11.02 -2.47 4.52
N ILE A 86 -11.14 -3.79 4.56
CA ILE A 86 -10.08 -4.73 4.25
C ILE A 86 -10.65 -5.79 3.31
N GLY A 87 -9.97 -6.02 2.19
CA GLY A 87 -10.35 -7.03 1.22
C GLY A 87 -10.03 -8.42 1.74
N THR A 88 -10.79 -9.41 1.28
CA THR A 88 -10.72 -10.79 1.79
C THR A 88 -9.35 -11.44 1.61
N HIS A 89 -8.63 -11.15 0.51
CA HIS A 89 -7.27 -11.63 0.32
C HIS A 89 -6.36 -11.10 1.41
N VAL A 90 -6.42 -9.80 1.70
CA VAL A 90 -5.61 -9.16 2.74
C VAL A 90 -5.96 -9.68 4.13
N ALA A 91 -7.26 -9.82 4.43
CA ALA A 91 -7.74 -10.33 5.71
C ALA A 91 -7.27 -11.77 6.00
N ASN A 92 -7.07 -12.60 4.97
CA ASN A 92 -6.52 -13.96 5.14
C ASN A 92 -5.10 -13.97 5.72
N PHE A 93 -4.30 -12.92 5.49
CA PHE A 93 -2.93 -12.82 5.99
C PHE A 93 -2.79 -11.98 7.26
N TYR A 94 -3.59 -10.93 7.39
CA TYR A 94 -3.44 -9.94 8.47
C TYR A 94 -4.60 -9.96 9.49
N GLY A 95 -5.63 -10.75 9.25
CA GLY A 95 -6.85 -10.81 10.06
C GLY A 95 -7.89 -9.75 9.64
N GLU A 96 -9.15 -10.01 9.96
CA GLU A 96 -10.24 -9.05 9.79
C GLU A 96 -10.18 -7.99 10.91
N ILE A 97 -9.91 -6.75 10.53
CA ILE A 97 -9.71 -5.63 11.47
C ILE A 97 -10.51 -4.38 11.08
N SER A 98 -11.55 -4.53 10.23
CA SER A 98 -12.43 -3.41 9.86
C SER A 98 -13.01 -2.73 11.10
N GLY A 99 -12.96 -1.40 11.11
CA GLY A 99 -13.40 -0.57 12.23
C GLY A 99 -12.35 -0.35 13.32
N GLN A 100 -11.22 -1.07 13.29
CA GLN A 100 -10.15 -1.00 14.28
C GLN A 100 -8.98 -0.12 13.80
N ASP A 101 -8.09 0.24 14.72
CA ASP A 101 -6.79 0.81 14.37
C ASP A 101 -5.84 -0.28 13.89
N ILE A 102 -4.89 0.07 13.00
CA ILE A 102 -3.90 -0.87 12.46
C ILE A 102 -3.06 -1.58 13.53
N LYS A 103 -2.92 -0.99 14.73
CA LYS A 103 -2.26 -1.59 15.89
C LYS A 103 -2.93 -2.88 16.37
N ALA A 104 -4.14 -3.21 15.91
CA ALA A 104 -4.78 -4.50 16.16
C ALA A 104 -4.07 -5.68 15.46
N ILE A 105 -3.22 -5.42 14.45
CA ILE A 105 -2.41 -6.46 13.79
C ILE A 105 -1.39 -7.02 14.78
N GLN A 106 -1.34 -8.35 14.90
CA GLN A 106 -0.44 -9.04 15.85
C GLN A 106 1.04 -8.94 15.48
N ASN A 107 1.37 -8.71 14.20
CA ASN A 107 2.75 -8.62 13.72
C ASN A 107 3.29 -7.18 13.87
N PRO A 108 4.16 -6.88 14.84
CA PRO A 108 4.68 -5.53 15.07
C PRO A 108 5.54 -5.01 13.91
N ASN A 109 6.24 -5.88 13.18
CA ASN A 109 7.02 -5.48 12.01
C ASN A 109 6.11 -5.00 10.87
N ALA A 110 4.93 -5.63 10.73
CA ALA A 110 3.92 -5.17 9.79
C ALA A 110 3.35 -3.81 10.21
N VAL A 111 2.99 -3.64 11.48
CA VAL A 111 2.48 -2.37 12.03
C VAL A 111 3.49 -1.22 11.81
N ASN A 112 4.75 -1.43 12.16
CA ASN A 112 5.81 -0.43 11.99
C ASN A 112 6.01 -0.03 10.51
N ARG A 113 6.00 -1.01 9.60
CA ARG A 113 6.06 -0.76 8.16
C ARG A 113 4.87 0.06 7.68
N ILE A 114 3.65 -0.31 8.07
CA ILE A 114 2.44 0.40 7.65
C ILE A 114 2.45 1.86 8.11
N TYR A 115 2.86 2.14 9.35
CA TYR A 115 3.03 3.51 9.84
C TYR A 115 4.10 4.29 9.08
N HIS A 116 5.26 3.66 8.82
CA HIS A 116 6.33 4.30 8.06
C HIS A 116 5.89 4.71 6.65
N LEU A 117 5.30 3.79 5.89
CA LEU A 117 4.78 4.05 4.54
C LEU A 117 3.67 5.10 4.55
N SER A 118 2.75 5.02 5.50
CA SER A 118 1.67 6.00 5.64
C SER A 118 2.21 7.39 5.96
N GLY A 119 3.24 7.48 6.80
CA GLY A 119 3.94 8.73 7.09
C GLY A 119 4.58 9.34 5.84
N LEU A 120 5.24 8.52 5.01
CA LEU A 120 5.80 8.98 3.74
C LEU A 120 4.71 9.47 2.77
N VAL A 121 3.59 8.73 2.64
CA VAL A 121 2.45 9.15 1.81
C VAL A 121 1.83 10.45 2.31
N ILE A 122 1.69 10.62 3.62
CA ILE A 122 1.17 11.85 4.23
C ILE A 122 2.10 13.03 3.97
N ALA A 123 3.41 12.84 4.14
CA ALA A 123 4.40 13.91 4.00
C ALA A 123 4.61 14.33 2.54
N HIS A 124 4.68 13.36 1.63
CA HIS A 124 5.06 13.60 0.23
C HIS A 124 3.88 13.61 -0.74
N LYS A 125 2.68 13.20 -0.31
CA LYS A 125 1.44 13.25 -1.09
C LYS A 125 1.51 12.48 -2.43
N ILE A 126 2.39 11.50 -2.54
CA ILE A 126 2.54 10.62 -3.71
C ILE A 126 2.45 9.14 -3.31
N PRO A 127 2.08 8.23 -4.23
CA PRO A 127 2.05 6.81 -3.93
C PRO A 127 3.41 6.24 -3.50
N GLN A 128 3.39 5.32 -2.54
CA GLN A 128 4.58 4.62 -2.01
C GLN A 128 4.32 3.13 -1.97
N MET A 129 5.23 2.32 -2.49
CA MET A 129 5.13 0.86 -2.45
C MET A 129 6.21 0.25 -1.58
N SER A 130 5.84 -0.75 -0.80
CA SER A 130 6.77 -1.64 -0.12
C SER A 130 6.77 -3.03 -0.74
N VAL A 131 7.94 -3.65 -0.82
CA VAL A 131 8.14 -5.07 -1.16
C VAL A 131 8.84 -5.73 0.00
N THR A 132 8.21 -6.74 0.61
CA THR A 132 8.69 -7.40 1.84
C THR A 132 8.76 -8.90 1.65
N PRO A 133 9.94 -9.54 1.75
CA PRO A 133 10.02 -10.98 1.95
C PRO A 133 9.40 -11.33 3.30
N ALA A 134 8.47 -12.28 3.31
CA ALA A 134 7.89 -12.85 4.50
C ALA A 134 8.34 -14.31 4.63
N PHE A 135 9.12 -14.59 5.68
CA PHE A 135 9.53 -15.94 6.01
C PHE A 135 8.40 -16.61 6.81
N ALA A 136 7.71 -17.56 6.20
CA ALA A 136 6.80 -18.44 6.94
C ALA A 136 7.60 -19.56 7.64
N PRO A 137 7.26 -19.95 8.89
CA PRO A 137 7.90 -21.06 9.60
C PRO A 137 7.94 -22.38 8.79
N ASP A 138 6.95 -22.58 7.91
CA ASP A 138 6.72 -23.85 7.20
C ASP A 138 7.35 -23.92 5.79
N ARG A 139 8.42 -23.15 5.52
CA ARG A 139 9.21 -23.16 4.26
C ARG A 139 8.45 -22.73 3.00
N GLN A 140 7.49 -21.81 3.14
CA GLN A 140 6.99 -21.02 2.00
C GLN A 140 7.63 -19.64 2.07
N TYR A 141 8.35 -19.25 1.01
CA TYR A 141 8.83 -17.88 0.87
C TYR A 141 7.64 -17.05 0.41
N LEU A 142 7.08 -16.24 1.30
CA LEU A 142 6.04 -15.29 0.91
C LEU A 142 6.71 -13.99 0.45
N GLU A 143 6.12 -13.31 -0.51
CA GLU A 143 6.52 -11.95 -0.90
C GLU A 143 5.27 -11.08 -0.89
N ALA A 144 5.31 -10.02 -0.07
CA ALA A 144 4.22 -9.09 0.10
C ALA A 144 4.53 -7.77 -0.61
N TYR A 145 3.62 -7.38 -1.49
CA TYR A 145 3.58 -6.08 -2.15
C TYR A 145 2.48 -5.26 -1.49
N ALA A 146 2.78 -4.01 -1.12
CA ALA A 146 1.76 -3.09 -0.63
C ALA A 146 2.00 -1.69 -1.19
N LEU A 147 1.08 -1.20 -2.02
CA LEU A 147 1.08 0.12 -2.63
C LEU A 147 0.10 1.04 -1.91
N TYR A 148 0.61 2.06 -1.25
CA TYR A 148 -0.12 3.06 -0.48
C TYR A 148 -0.36 4.28 -1.37
N MET A 149 -1.61 4.66 -1.55
CA MET A 149 -2.04 5.72 -2.43
C MET A 149 -2.84 6.77 -1.64
N PRO A 150 -2.44 8.05 -1.68
CA PRO A 150 -3.13 9.09 -0.94
C PRO A 150 -4.51 9.36 -1.54
N LEU A 151 -5.49 9.54 -0.67
CA LEU A 151 -6.81 10.07 -1.03
C LEU A 151 -7.03 11.38 -0.26
N PHE A 152 -7.35 12.43 -1.01
CA PHE A 152 -7.33 13.79 -0.52
C PHE A 152 -8.72 14.26 -0.05
N GLY A 153 -8.70 15.15 0.93
CA GLY A 153 -9.86 15.92 1.38
C GLY A 153 -10.04 17.23 0.61
N ASP A 154 -10.89 18.10 1.13
CA ASP A 154 -11.14 19.43 0.55
C ASP A 154 -9.97 20.41 0.73
N SER A 155 -9.10 20.20 1.72
CA SER A 155 -7.92 21.02 2.00
C SER A 155 -6.64 20.56 1.28
N ASP A 156 -6.76 19.65 0.31
CA ASP A 156 -5.63 18.95 -0.33
C ASP A 156 -4.74 18.17 0.65
N ASP A 157 -5.23 17.88 1.86
CA ASP A 157 -4.57 16.99 2.81
C ASP A 157 -4.94 15.54 2.58
N VAL A 158 -4.00 14.65 2.86
CA VAL A 158 -4.26 13.20 2.86
C VAL A 158 -5.15 12.89 4.06
N GLU A 159 -6.43 12.63 3.79
CA GLU A 159 -7.41 12.20 4.79
C GLU A 159 -7.50 10.69 4.88
N LYS A 160 -7.26 10.00 3.76
CA LYS A 160 -7.42 8.55 3.64
C LYS A 160 -6.26 7.99 2.83
N ILE A 161 -5.96 6.73 3.05
CA ILE A 161 -4.98 6.00 2.26
C ILE A 161 -5.68 4.75 1.73
N MET A 162 -5.69 4.61 0.40
CA MET A 162 -6.04 3.36 -0.25
C MET A 162 -4.77 2.53 -0.40
N VAL A 163 -4.80 1.28 0.06
CA VAL A 163 -3.67 0.36 -0.05
C VAL A 163 -4.08 -0.80 -0.93
N ALA A 164 -3.34 -1.06 -1.99
CA ALA A 164 -3.41 -2.34 -2.68
C ALA A 164 -2.39 -3.28 -2.05
N VAL A 165 -2.78 -4.51 -1.72
CA VAL A 165 -1.92 -5.51 -1.10
C VAL A 165 -2.02 -6.83 -1.86
N ASP A 166 -0.87 -7.37 -2.25
CA ASP A 166 -0.78 -8.71 -2.80
C ASP A 166 0.29 -9.51 -2.06
N VAL A 167 0.03 -10.79 -1.85
CA VAL A 167 0.91 -11.69 -1.10
C VAL A 167 1.03 -12.97 -1.91
N LEU A 168 2.23 -13.19 -2.45
CA LEU A 168 2.53 -14.32 -3.30
C LEU A 168 3.23 -15.41 -2.50
N SER A 169 2.84 -16.66 -2.70
CA SER A 169 3.64 -17.81 -2.27
C SER A 169 4.65 -18.13 -3.36
N LEU A 170 5.93 -17.88 -3.09
CA LEU A 170 7.02 -18.26 -3.97
C LEU A 170 7.30 -19.74 -3.75
N SER A 171 6.87 -20.58 -4.70
CA SER A 171 7.43 -21.92 -4.83
C SER A 171 8.92 -21.75 -5.10
N ARG A 172 9.77 -22.31 -4.21
CA ARG A 172 11.23 -22.29 -4.34
C ARG A 172 11.62 -22.48 -5.80
N LYS A 173 12.32 -21.51 -6.42
CA LYS A 173 12.95 -21.72 -7.73
C LYS A 173 13.66 -23.07 -7.67
N ARG A 174 13.29 -24.01 -8.54
CA ARG A 174 14.13 -25.20 -8.76
C ARG A 174 15.47 -24.66 -9.21
N ASP A 175 16.50 -24.91 -8.41
CA ASP A 175 17.88 -24.71 -8.83
C ASP A 175 18.06 -25.52 -10.12
N PHE A 176 18.13 -24.84 -11.27
CA PHE A 176 18.70 -25.43 -12.47
C PHE A 176 20.21 -25.30 -12.32
N THR A 177 20.82 -26.30 -11.70
CA THR A 177 22.22 -26.65 -11.97
C THR A 177 22.21 -27.64 -13.13
N ALA A 178 22.69 -27.20 -14.28
CA ALA A 178 23.30 -28.02 -15.31
C ALA A 178 24.54 -27.28 -15.81
#